data_AF-A0A8D8U4Y1-F1
#
_entry.id   AF-A0A8D8U4Y1-F1
#
_cell.length_a   1.000
_cell.length_b   1.000
_cell.length_c   1.000
_cell.angle_alpha   90.00
_cell.angle_beta   90.00
_cell.angle_gamma   90.00
#
_symmetry.space_group_name_H-M   'P 1'
#
loop_
_entity.id
_entity.type
_entity.pdbx_description
1 polymer ?
#
loop_
_entity_poly.entity_id
_entity_poly.type
_entity_poly.pdbx_seq_one_letter_code
_entity_poly.pdbx_strand_id
1 'polypeptide(L)'
;MTTHPLTDNTAKNRLVKKVQDSVLSRWVNDPHRMDRRTLALLLLASAADVLENAFAPLSDEDYEVAMRRMRELSEVEIETEAVRCAGGGEVLWAVVAAFAK
;
A
#
# COMPACT_ATOMS: atom_id res chain seq x y z
N MET A 1 -7.77 -20.74 26.79
CA MET A 1 -7.18 -19.99 25.67
C MET A 1 -8.21 -19.96 24.55
N THR A 2 -8.79 -18.79 24.26
CA THR A 2 -9.72 -18.61 23.15
C THR A 2 -8.92 -18.25 21.89
N THR A 3 -9.11 -18.98 20.80
CA THR A 3 -8.47 -18.70 19.50
C THR A 3 -9.49 -18.14 18.51
N HIS A 4 -9.00 -17.37 17.53
CA HIS A 4 -9.81 -16.78 16.46
C HIS A 4 -9.24 -17.20 15.10
N PRO A 5 -9.47 -18.45 14.66
CA PRO A 5 -9.01 -18.91 13.36
C PRO A 5 -9.72 -18.16 12.23
N LEU A 6 -9.02 -17.94 11.11
CA LEU A 6 -9.60 -17.34 9.92
C LEU A 6 -10.65 -18.29 9.32
N THR A 7 -11.89 -17.84 9.25
CA THR A 7 -13.00 -18.60 8.66
C THR A 7 -13.24 -18.26 7.19
N ASP A 8 -13.14 -16.98 6.83
CA ASP A 8 -13.31 -16.51 5.44
C ASP A 8 -11.96 -16.29 4.75
N ASN A 9 -11.43 -17.37 4.16
CA ASN A 9 -10.22 -17.30 3.35
C ASN A 9 -10.45 -16.51 2.04
N THR A 10 -11.69 -16.39 1.56
CA THR A 10 -12.00 -15.67 0.33
C THR A 10 -11.85 -14.16 0.49
N ALA A 11 -12.21 -13.61 1.66
CA ALA A 11 -11.97 -12.21 1.99
C ALA A 11 -10.48 -11.90 2.03
N LYS A 12 -9.68 -12.76 2.70
CA LYS A 12 -8.21 -12.62 2.74
C LYS A 12 -7.61 -12.65 1.32
N ASN A 13 -7.98 -13.64 0.51
CA ASN A 13 -7.42 -13.75 -0.84
C ASN A 13 -7.82 -12.57 -1.74
N ARG A 14 -9.04 -12.04 -1.59
CA ARG A 14 -9.46 -10.81 -2.29
C ARG A 14 -8.64 -9.60 -1.88
N LEU A 15 -8.31 -9.47 -0.59
CA LEU A 15 -7.47 -8.38 -0.10
C LEU A 15 -6.04 -8.48 -0.66
N VAL A 16 -5.42 -9.67 -0.57
CA VAL A 16 -4.08 -9.92 -1.10
C VAL A 16 -4.03 -9.61 -2.60
N LYS A 17 -5.00 -10.10 -3.37
CA LYS A 17 -5.08 -9.83 -4.81
C LYS A 17 -5.27 -8.35 -5.11
N LYS A 18 -6.07 -7.63 -4.33
CA LYS A 18 -6.25 -6.17 -4.48
C LYS A 18 -4.93 -5.42 -4.29
N VAL A 19 -4.13 -5.81 -3.30
CA VAL A 19 -2.81 -5.21 -3.04
C VAL A 19 -1.86 -5.50 -4.21
N GLN A 20 -1.77 -6.75 -4.66
CA GLN A 20 -0.94 -7.14 -5.81
C GLN A 20 -1.33 -6.39 -7.09
N ASP A 21 -2.63 -6.37 -7.42
CA ASP A 21 -3.14 -5.68 -8.61
C ASP A 21 -2.85 -4.17 -8.56
N SER A 22 -2.87 -3.55 -7.37
CA SER A 22 -2.60 -2.11 -7.22
C SER A 22 -1.15 -1.72 -7.51
N VAL A 23 -0.19 -2.62 -7.25
CA VAL A 23 1.24 -2.38 -7.53
C VAL A 23 1.71 -2.97 -8.86
N LEU A 24 0.93 -3.85 -9.48
CA LEU A 24 1.23 -4.47 -10.78
C LEU A 24 0.36 -3.88 -11.89
N SER A 25 -0.82 -4.46 -12.11
CA SER A 25 -1.68 -4.23 -13.28
C SER A 25 -2.39 -2.88 -13.28
N ARG A 26 -2.64 -2.31 -12.11
CA ARG A 26 -3.33 -1.03 -11.90
C ARG A 26 -2.41 0.06 -11.36
N TRP A 27 -1.10 -0.14 -11.49
CA TRP A 27 -0.13 0.84 -11.04
C TRP A 27 -0.32 2.17 -11.77
N VAL A 28 -0.28 3.26 -11.00
CA VAL A 28 -0.34 4.63 -11.51
C VAL A 28 0.86 5.36 -10.93
N ASN A 29 1.64 6.01 -11.79
CA ASN A 29 2.84 6.76 -11.36
C ASN A 29 2.51 8.01 -10.52
N ASP A 30 1.23 8.38 -10.43
CA ASP A 30 0.75 9.53 -9.67
C ASP A 30 -0.10 9.03 -8.48
N PRO A 31 0.37 9.19 -7.23
CA PRO A 31 -0.34 8.77 -6.03
C PRO A 31 -1.75 9.38 -5.90
N HIS A 32 -1.95 10.60 -6.42
CA HIS A 32 -3.23 11.30 -6.36
C HIS A 32 -4.31 10.68 -7.25
N ARG A 33 -3.90 9.92 -8.26
CA ARG A 33 -4.82 9.21 -9.18
C ARG A 33 -5.22 7.84 -8.67
N MET A 34 -4.59 7.34 -7.61
CA MET A 34 -4.99 6.11 -6.94
C MET A 34 -6.18 6.33 -6.01
N ASP A 35 -6.95 5.26 -5.76
CA ASP A 35 -7.98 5.28 -4.73
C ASP A 35 -7.35 5.50 -3.34
N ARG A 36 -7.79 6.55 -2.64
CA ARG A 36 -7.23 6.98 -1.35
C ARG A 36 -7.15 5.86 -0.30
N ARG A 37 -8.14 4.96 -0.26
CA ARG A 37 -8.12 3.82 0.65
C ARG A 37 -7.04 2.80 0.30
N THR A 38 -6.79 2.60 -0.99
CA THR A 38 -5.79 1.65 -1.47
C THR A 38 -4.39 2.23 -1.28
N LEU A 39 -4.19 3.52 -1.55
CA LEU A 39 -2.95 4.24 -1.26
C LEU A 39 -2.60 4.18 0.25
N ALA A 40 -3.57 4.49 1.12
CA ALA A 40 -3.39 4.41 2.57
C ALA A 40 -3.02 3.00 3.04
N LEU A 41 -3.66 1.98 2.47
CA LEU A 41 -3.37 0.59 2.79
C LEU A 41 -1.93 0.21 2.43
N LEU A 42 -1.44 0.63 1.26
CA LEU A 42 -0.07 0.34 0.82
C LEU A 42 0.97 1.01 1.72
N LEU A 43 0.80 2.30 2.02
CA LEU A 43 1.73 3.07 2.86
C LEU A 43 1.77 2.58 4.31
N LEU A 44 0.62 2.25 4.89
CA LEU A 44 0.57 1.71 6.24
C LEU A 44 1.09 0.27 6.30
N ALA A 45 0.81 -0.54 5.29
CA ALA A 45 1.30 -1.91 5.24
C ALA A 45 2.82 -1.97 5.02
N SER A 46 3.41 -0.98 4.33
CA SER A 46 4.87 -0.87 4.22
C SER A 46 5.50 -0.45 5.55
N ALA A 47 4.92 0.53 6.25
CA ALA A 47 5.40 0.95 7.57
C ALA A 47 5.26 -0.16 8.63
N ALA A 48 4.26 -1.03 8.49
CA ALA A 48 4.05 -2.18 9.37
C ALA A 48 4.86 -3.43 8.98
N ASP A 49 5.65 -3.38 7.91
CA ASP A 49 6.49 -4.48 7.42
C ASP A 49 5.72 -5.79 7.13
N VAL A 50 4.48 -5.67 6.63
CA VAL A 50 3.60 -6.83 6.34
C VAL A 50 3.35 -7.06 4.85
N LEU A 51 3.86 -6.18 3.98
CA LEU A 51 3.65 -6.29 2.52
C LEU A 51 4.35 -7.52 1.91
N GLU A 52 5.47 -7.97 2.48
CA GLU A 52 6.15 -9.18 1.99
C GLU A 52 5.21 -10.39 1.97
N ASN A 53 4.29 -10.50 2.93
CA ASN A 53 3.31 -11.59 2.99
C ASN A 53 2.35 -11.59 1.80
N ALA A 54 2.08 -10.43 1.22
CA ALA A 54 1.23 -10.29 0.03
C ALA A 54 2.02 -10.53 -1.27
N PHE A 55 3.34 -10.35 -1.27
CA PHE A 55 4.19 -10.51 -2.45
C PHE A 55 4.86 -11.89 -2.53
N ALA A 56 4.96 -12.64 -1.44
CA ALA A 56 5.49 -13.99 -1.40
C ALA A 56 4.92 -14.97 -2.46
N PRO A 57 3.62 -14.93 -2.86
CA PRO A 57 3.09 -15.83 -3.89
C PRO A 57 3.24 -15.29 -5.32
N LEU A 58 3.91 -14.15 -5.55
CA LEU A 58 4.17 -13.61 -6.88
C LEU A 58 5.34 -14.33 -7.56
N SER A 59 5.48 -14.12 -8.88
CA SER A 59 6.70 -14.51 -9.61
C SER A 59 7.88 -13.60 -9.21
N ASP A 60 9.12 -14.08 -9.38
CA ASP A 60 10.32 -13.30 -9.05
C ASP A 60 10.34 -11.95 -9.81
N GLU A 61 9.92 -11.95 -11.08
CA GLU A 61 9.83 -10.74 -11.91
C GLU A 61 8.79 -9.74 -11.35
N ASP A 62 7.59 -10.22 -11.01
CA ASP A 62 6.54 -9.38 -10.45
C ASP A 62 6.90 -8.87 -9.05
N TYR A 63 7.61 -9.69 -8.27
CA TYR A 63 8.10 -9.33 -6.94
C TYR A 63 9.08 -8.16 -7.01
N GLU A 64 10.08 -8.23 -7.89
CA GLU A 64 11.05 -7.14 -8.06
C GLU A 64 10.39 -5.84 -8.50
N VAL A 65 9.42 -5.92 -9.43
CA VAL A 65 8.67 -4.76 -9.90
C VAL A 65 7.82 -4.15 -8.79
N ALA A 66 7.11 -4.97 -8.01
CA ALA A 66 6.29 -4.51 -6.89
C ALA A 66 7.16 -3.83 -5.82
N MET A 67 8.30 -4.42 -5.46
CA MET A 67 9.21 -3.85 -4.45
C MET A 67 9.84 -2.54 -4.91
N ARG A 68 10.20 -2.42 -6.19
CA ARG A 68 10.71 -1.17 -6.76
C ARG A 68 9.66 -0.05 -6.68
N ARG A 69 8.44 -0.32 -7.14
CA ARG A 69 7.33 0.64 -7.11
C ARG A 69 6.93 1.05 -5.69
N MET A 70 6.96 0.11 -4.74
CA MET A 70 6.71 0.42 -3.33
C MET A 70 7.80 1.31 -2.72
N ARG A 71 9.07 1.08 -3.07
CA ARG A 71 10.17 1.96 -2.66
C ARG A 71 9.99 3.37 -3.24
N GLU A 72 9.72 3.47 -4.53
CA GLU A 72 9.42 4.74 -5.21
C GLU A 72 8.27 5.48 -4.53
N LEU A 73 7.20 4.77 -4.13
CA LEU A 73 6.05 5.34 -3.42
C LEU A 73 6.39 5.82 -2.00
N SER A 74 7.30 5.12 -1.31
CA SER A 74 7.72 5.47 0.05
C SER A 74 8.70 6.65 0.09
N GLU A 75 9.43 6.89 -1.01
CA GLU A 75 10.41 7.98 -1.12
C GLU A 75 9.77 9.30 -1.57
N VAL A 76 8.46 9.32 -1.82
CA VAL A 76 7.74 10.52 -2.21
C VAL A 76 7.76 11.55 -1.07
N GLU A 77 8.04 12.81 -1.41
CA GLU A 77 8.05 13.91 -0.46
C GLU A 77 6.63 14.21 0.07
N ILE A 78 6.40 13.83 1.32
CA ILE A 78 5.09 13.89 1.97
C ILE A 78 4.57 15.34 2.05
N GLU A 79 5.45 16.31 2.29
CA GLU A 79 5.11 17.73 2.38
C GLU A 79 4.67 18.31 1.03
N THR A 80 5.27 17.89 -0.09
CA THR A 80 4.92 18.41 -1.42
C THR A 80 3.62 17.79 -1.94
N GLU A 81 3.38 16.51 -1.65
CA GLU A 81 2.14 15.84 -2.02
C GLU A 81 0.96 16.26 -1.11
N ALA A 82 1.19 16.61 0.16
CA ALA A 82 0.16 17.17 1.03
C ALA A 82 -0.42 18.48 0.48
N VAL A 83 0.45 19.36 -0.05
CA VAL A 83 0.04 20.65 -0.65
C VAL A 83 -0.73 20.46 -1.95
N ARG A 84 -0.41 19.43 -2.74
CA ARG A 84 -1.13 19.08 -3.97
C ARG A 84 -2.52 18.51 -3.70
N CYS A 85 -2.76 17.95 -2.53
CA CYS A 85 -3.99 17.28 -2.18
C CYS A 85 -5.08 18.25 -1.71
N ALA A 86 -5.47 19.21 -2.57
CA ALA A 86 -6.58 20.12 -2.30
C ALA A 86 -7.91 19.34 -2.16
N GLY A 87 -8.41 19.15 -0.93
CA GLY A 87 -9.71 18.50 -0.68
C GLY A 87 -9.73 17.32 0.31
N GLY A 88 -8.89 17.35 1.36
CA GLY A 88 -9.04 16.46 2.52
C GLY A 88 -8.13 15.22 2.54
N GLY A 89 -7.01 15.24 1.81
CA GLY A 89 -5.94 14.23 1.92
C GLY A 89 -4.82 14.59 2.90
N GLU A 90 -4.83 15.79 3.47
CA GLU A 90 -3.77 16.30 4.37
C GLU A 90 -3.54 15.40 5.59
N VAL A 91 -4.63 14.90 6.20
CA VAL A 91 -4.54 14.00 7.36
C VAL A 91 -3.91 12.66 6.98
N LEU A 92 -4.16 12.15 5.77
CA LEU A 92 -3.53 10.91 5.30
C LEU A 92 -2.02 11.07 5.26
N TRP A 93 -1.55 12.14 4.62
CA TRP A 93 -0.12 12.45 4.51
C TRP A 93 0.51 12.73 5.88
N ALA A 94 -0.19 13.41 6.79
CA ALA A 94 0.28 13.60 8.17
C ALA A 94 0.45 12.27 8.92
N VAL A 95 -0.46 11.31 8.75
CA VAL A 95 -0.31 9.97 9.33
C VAL A 95 0.89 9.25 8.74
N VAL A 96 1.07 9.31 7.42
CA VAL A 96 2.22 8.70 6.73
C VAL A 96 3.53 9.30 7.24
N ALA A 97 3.62 10.62 7.41
CA ALA A 97 4.79 11.30 7.99
C ALA A 97 5.08 10.85 9.43
N ALA A 98 4.04 10.56 10.22
CA ALA A 98 4.21 10.07 11.58
C ALA A 98 4.78 8.64 11.62
N PHE A 99 4.45 7.79 10.64
CA PHE A 99 4.97 6.43 10.52
C PHE A 99 6.33 6.33 9.81
N ALA A 100 6.76 7.39 9.12
CA ALA A 100 8.06 7.47 8.46
C ALA A 100 9.21 7.97 9.38
N LYS A 101 8.87 8.46 10.59
CA LYS A 101 9.82 8.87 11.65
C LYS A 101 10.14 7.72 12.60
#